data_AF-A0A7V1LT59-F1
#
_entry.id   AF-A0A7V1LT59-F1
#
_cell.length_a   1.000
_cell.length_b   1.000
_cell.length_c   1.000
_cell.angle_alpha   90.00
_cell.angle_beta   90.00
_cell.angle_gamma   90.00
#
_symmetry.space_group_name_H-M   'P 1'
#
loop_
_entity.id
_entity.type
_entity.pdbx_description
1 polymer ?
#
loop_
_entity_poly.entity_id
_entity_poly.type
_entity_poly.pdbx_seq_one_letter_code
_entity_poly.pdbx_strand_id
1 'polypeptide(L)'
;MIKLTEIILDLDGSKSWCVNGILHREDGPAKEHANGNRLWLINGMFHREDGPAIEHTNGEKSWYLNDRKIEYDPETWDQKVNESRIRNIMSE
;
A
#
# COMPACT_ATOMS: atom_id res chain seq x y z
N MET A 1 11.21 15.67 13.80
CA MET A 1 12.07 14.80 12.96
C MET A 1 11.68 15.04 11.52
N ILE A 2 12.63 15.40 10.65
CA ILE A 2 12.37 15.50 9.20
C ILE A 2 12.25 14.05 8.70
N LYS A 3 11.11 13.66 8.14
CA LYS A 3 10.99 12.37 7.44
C LYS A 3 11.85 12.46 6.18
N LEU A 4 12.87 11.61 6.07
CA LEU A 4 13.66 11.50 4.83
C LEU A 4 12.88 10.61 3.87
N THR A 5 12.35 11.23 2.81
CA THR A 5 11.72 10.51 1.71
C THR A 5 12.76 10.27 0.62
N GLU A 6 12.99 9.01 0.28
CA GLU A 6 13.94 8.60 -0.74
C GLU A 6 13.21 7.88 -1.87
N ILE A 7 13.58 8.19 -3.11
CA ILE A 7 13.16 7.44 -4.29
C ILE A 7 14.35 6.58 -4.71
N ILE A 8 14.15 5.26 -4.70
CA ILE A 8 15.15 4.29 -5.13
C ILE A 8 14.75 3.82 -6.53
N LEU A 9 15.70 3.91 -7.46
CA LEU A 9 15.58 3.35 -8.80
C LEU A 9 16.43 2.07 -8.84
N ASP A 10 15.77 0.94 -9.07
CA ASP A 10 16.43 -0.35 -9.17
C ASP A 10 17.02 -0.54 -10.59
N LEU A 11 18.04 -1.39 -10.72
CA LEU A 11 18.70 -1.68 -12.00
C LEU A 11 17.74 -2.27 -13.05
N ASP A 12 16.64 -2.90 -12.62
CA ASP A 12 15.62 -3.46 -13.50
C ASP A 12 14.62 -2.41 -14.02
N GLY A 13 14.72 -1.15 -13.55
CA GLY A 13 13.81 -0.05 -13.88
C GLY A 13 12.65 0.14 -12.89
N SER A 14 12.59 -0.65 -11.82
CA SER A 14 11.61 -0.50 -10.75
C SER A 14 11.87 0.76 -9.92
N LYS A 15 10.80 1.29 -9.32
CA LYS A 15 10.83 2.47 -8.47
C LYS A 15 10.26 2.14 -7.10
N SER A 16 10.94 2.58 -6.06
CA SER A 16 10.49 2.41 -4.67
C SER A 16 10.50 3.76 -3.95
N TRP A 17 9.47 4.02 -3.15
CA TRP A 17 9.35 5.21 -2.30
C TRP A 17 9.47 4.77 -0.85
N CYS A 18 10.47 5.33 -0.17
CA CYS A 18 10.80 4.95 1.20
C CYS A 18 10.79 6.16 2.13
N VAL A 19 10.37 5.96 3.37
CA VAL A 19 10.58 6.88 4.49
C VAL A 19 11.47 6.18 5.50
N ASN A 20 12.64 6.75 5.79
CA ASN A 20 13.64 6.15 6.70
C ASN A 20 14.00 4.69 6.34
N GLY A 21 14.16 4.40 5.04
CA GLY A 21 14.47 3.05 4.55
C GLY A 21 13.29 2.06 4.53
N ILE A 22 12.08 2.47 4.91
CA ILE A 22 10.87 1.64 4.92
C ILE A 22 9.96 2.06 3.77
N LEU A 23 9.45 1.10 2.97
CA LEU A 23 8.50 1.38 1.90
C LEU A 23 7.26 2.11 2.44
N HIS A 24 7.02 3.32 1.95
CA HIS A 24 5.93 4.16 2.44
C HIS A 24 5.57 5.20 1.37
N ARG A 25 4.29 5.24 1.01
CA ARG A 25 3.73 6.32 0.19
C ARG A 25 2.22 6.41 0.38
N GLU A 26 1.72 7.62 0.64
CA GLU A 26 0.28 7.88 0.85
C GLU A 26 -0.46 8.12 -0.47
N ASP A 27 0.13 8.85 -1.42
CA ASP A 27 -0.54 9.29 -2.65
C ASP A 27 -0.37 8.35 -3.86
N GLY A 28 0.19 7.15 -3.66
CA GLY A 28 0.49 6.25 -4.77
C GLY A 28 1.18 4.96 -4.34
N PRO A 29 1.58 4.12 -5.31
CA PRO A 29 2.29 2.90 -4.98
C PRO A 29 3.65 3.23 -4.34
N ALA A 30 3.94 2.56 -3.24
CA ALA A 30 5.26 2.60 -2.62
C ALA A 30 6.28 1.78 -3.42
N LYS A 31 5.82 0.85 -4.28
CA LYS A 31 6.67 0.17 -5.26
C LYS A 31 5.98 0.01 -6.61
N GLU A 32 6.67 0.42 -7.66
CA GLU A 32 6.29 0.18 -9.05
C GLU A 32 7.36 -0.70 -9.69
N HIS A 33 7.00 -1.93 -10.03
CA HIS A 33 7.90 -2.84 -10.73
C HIS A 33 8.04 -2.43 -12.20
N ALA A 34 9.20 -2.69 -12.79
CA ALA A 34 9.45 -2.45 -14.21
C ALA A 34 8.46 -3.19 -15.14
N ASN A 35 7.94 -4.34 -14.70
CA ASN A 35 6.93 -5.11 -15.43
C ASN A 35 5.51 -4.52 -15.32
N GLY A 36 5.33 -3.42 -14.57
CA GLY A 36 4.06 -2.72 -14.38
C GLY A 36 3.26 -3.10 -13.13
N ASN A 37 3.71 -4.10 -12.35
CA ASN A 37 3.05 -4.44 -11.07
C ASN A 37 3.21 -3.29 -10.07
N ARG A 38 2.19 -3.03 -9.25
CA ARG A 38 2.17 -1.92 -8.30
C ARG A 38 1.76 -2.37 -6.92
N LEU A 39 2.47 -1.87 -5.92
CA LEU A 39 2.24 -2.19 -4.51
C LEU A 39 2.07 -0.88 -3.72
N TRP A 40 0.99 -0.80 -2.96
CA TRP A 40 0.71 0.31 -2.03
C TRP A 40 1.06 -0.13 -0.62
N LEU A 41 2.03 0.57 -0.03
CA LEU A 41 2.49 0.30 1.32
C LEU A 41 2.56 1.60 2.12
N ILE A 42 2.12 1.53 3.38
CA ILE A 42 2.25 2.58 4.38
C ILE A 42 3.03 1.97 5.54
N ASN A 43 4.18 2.55 5.87
CA ASN A 43 5.08 2.07 6.93
C ASN A 43 5.47 0.58 6.76
N GLY A 44 5.68 0.14 5.52
CA GLY A 44 6.05 -1.23 5.20
C GLY A 44 4.89 -2.24 5.19
N MET A 45 3.67 -1.81 5.53
CA MET A 45 2.48 -2.66 5.51
C MET A 45 1.66 -2.40 4.25
N PHE A 46 1.13 -3.45 3.62
CA PHE A 46 0.17 -3.32 2.53
C PHE A 46 -1.09 -2.59 3.02
N HIS A 47 -1.40 -1.47 2.39
CA HIS A 47 -2.54 -0.64 2.76
C HIS A 47 -2.96 0.23 1.60
N ARG A 48 -4.26 0.23 1.28
CA ARG A 48 -4.89 1.22 0.40
C ARG A 48 -6.38 1.27 0.65
N GLU A 49 -6.94 2.46 0.85
CA GLU A 49 -8.38 2.65 1.08
C GLU A 49 -9.14 2.92 -0.23
N ASP A 50 -8.50 3.51 -1.24
CA ASP A 50 -9.15 3.88 -2.51
C ASP A 50 -9.07 2.80 -3.61
N GLY A 51 -8.66 1.58 -3.25
CA GLY A 51 -8.48 0.50 -4.23
C GLY A 51 -7.66 -0.67 -3.71
N PRO A 52 -7.20 -1.56 -4.60
CA PRO A 52 -6.37 -2.69 -4.20
C PRO A 52 -4.97 -2.24 -3.78
N ALA A 53 -4.43 -2.85 -2.73
CA ALA A 53 -3.06 -2.61 -2.29
C ALA A 53 -2.02 -3.32 -3.16
N ILE A 54 -2.44 -4.28 -3.99
CA ILE A 54 -1.61 -4.97 -4.98
C ILE A 54 -2.35 -5.00 -6.31
N GLU A 55 -1.71 -4.51 -7.36
CA GLU A 55 -2.17 -4.60 -8.75
C GLU A 55 -1.13 -5.32 -9.59
N HIS A 56 -1.52 -6.45 -10.18
CA HIS A 56 -0.71 -7.18 -11.14
C HIS A 56 -1.12 -6.82 -12.57
N THR A 57 -0.16 -6.86 -13.49
CA THR A 57 -0.42 -6.57 -14.92
C THR A 57 -1.28 -7.61 -15.62
N ASN A 58 -1.41 -8.80 -15.06
CA ASN A 58 -2.37 -9.82 -15.51
C ASN A 58 -3.83 -9.50 -15.13
N GLY A 59 -4.07 -8.41 -14.39
CA GLY A 59 -5.40 -7.99 -13.93
C GLY A 59 -5.77 -8.46 -12.53
N GLU A 60 -4.95 -9.31 -11.89
CA GLU A 60 -5.19 -9.73 -10.51
C GLU A 60 -5.00 -8.56 -9.54
N LYS A 61 -5.93 -8.47 -8.59
CA LYS A 61 -6.01 -7.40 -7.59
C LYS A 61 -6.17 -8.01 -6.22
N SER A 62 -5.50 -7.44 -5.22
CA SER A 62 -5.70 -7.82 -3.83
C SER A 62 -5.82 -6.60 -2.93
N TRP A 63 -6.77 -6.63 -2.01
CA TRP A 63 -7.10 -5.55 -1.10
C TRP A 63 -6.54 -5.86 0.28
N TYR A 64 -5.87 -4.87 0.86
CA TYR A 64 -5.28 -4.97 2.18
C TYR A 64 -5.48 -3.66 2.94
N LEU A 65 -5.76 -3.80 4.23
CA LEU A 65 -5.77 -2.69 5.18
C LEU A 65 -4.87 -3.09 6.35
N ASN A 66 -3.71 -2.44 6.48
CA ASN A 66 -2.70 -2.70 7.52
C ASN A 66 -2.27 -4.18 7.54
N ASP A 67 -1.79 -4.69 6.40
CA ASP A 67 -1.39 -6.08 6.13
C ASP A 67 -2.48 -7.15 6.28
N ARG A 68 -3.71 -6.77 6.62
CA ARG A 68 -4.83 -7.71 6.65
C ARG A 68 -5.45 -7.81 5.28
N LYS A 69 -5.43 -9.01 4.71
CA LYS A 69 -6.14 -9.29 3.45
C LYS A 69 -7.63 -9.18 3.68
N ILE A 70 -8.30 -8.37 2.87
CA ILE A 70 -9.74 -8.15 2.92
C ILE A 70 -10.35 -8.65 1.62
N GLU A 71 -11.44 -9.40 1.72
CA GLU A 71 -12.29 -9.66 0.56
C GLU A 71 -13.02 -8.36 0.17
N TYR A 72 -12.78 -7.91 -1.05
CA TYR A 72 -13.39 -6.70 -1.56
C TYR A 72 -14.85 -6.92 -1.90
N ASP A 73 -15.68 -6.03 -1.38
CA ASP A 73 -17.09 -5.93 -1.70
C ASP A 73 -17.45 -4.43 -1.66
N PRO A 74 -17.89 -3.84 -2.78
CA PRO A 74 -18.17 -2.41 -2.86
C PRO A 74 -19.28 -1.95 -1.90
N GLU A 75 -20.19 -2.83 -1.49
CA GLU A 75 -21.29 -2.46 -0.58
C GLU A 75 -20.81 -2.34 0.88
N THR A 76 -19.75 -3.07 1.24
CA THR A 76 -19.24 -3.13 2.62
C THR A 76 -17.86 -2.49 2.80
N TRP A 77 -17.24 -2.00 1.71
CA TRP A 77 -15.85 -1.54 1.74
C TRP A 77 -15.63 -0.38 2.73
N ASP A 78 -16.46 0.66 2.66
CA ASP A 78 -16.34 1.83 3.55
C ASP A 78 -16.46 1.45 5.04
N GLN A 79 -17.29 0.45 5.36
CA GLN A 79 -17.37 -0.09 6.71
C GLN A 79 -16.06 -0.75 7.12
N LYS A 80 -15.47 -1.61 6.27
CA LYS A 80 -14.21 -2.30 6.56
C LYS A 80 -13.04 -1.31 6.71
N VAL A 81 -13.02 -0.24 5.92
CA VAL A 81 -12.06 0.87 6.05
C VAL A 81 -12.19 1.52 7.42
N ASN A 82 -13.39 1.92 7.82
CA ASN A 82 -13.63 2.55 9.13
C ASN A 82 -13.27 1.62 10.30
N GLU A 83 -13.63 0.33 10.22
CA GLU A 83 -13.25 -0.66 11.23
C GLU A 83 -11.73 -0.84 11.32
N SER A 84 -11.03 -0.80 10.18
CA SER A 84 -9.57 -0.88 10.15
C SER A 84 -8.91 0.33 10.83
N ARG A 85 -9.42 1.55 10.56
CA ARG A 85 -8.95 2.78 11.21
C ARG A 85 -9.10 2.73 12.72
N ILE A 86 -10.29 2.36 13.21
CA ILE A 86 -10.56 2.21 14.65
C ILE A 86 -9.61 1.18 15.28
N ARG A 87 -9.45 0.03 14.61
CA ARG A 87 -8.59 -1.03 15.10
C ARG A 87 -7.13 -0.60 15.22
N ASN A 88 -6.61 0.13 14.23
CA ASN A 88 -5.23 0.59 14.26
C ASN A 88 -4.97 1.54 15.43
N ILE A 89 -5.93 2.43 15.72
CA ILE A 89 -5.86 3.35 16.87
C ILE A 89 -5.87 2.59 18.21
N MET A 90 -6.67 1.50 18.34
CA MET A 90 -6.75 0.74 19.59
C MET A 90 -5.56 -0.21 19.82
N SER A 91 -4.75 -0.47 18.80
CA SER A 91 -3.58 -1.37 18.89
C SER A 91 -2.25 -0.65 19.15
N GLU A 92 -2.26 0.69 19.18
CA GLU A 92 -1.13 1.57 19.50
C GLU A 92 -1.22 2.07 20.96
#